data_AF-A0A1Y1LAI5-F1
#
_entry.id   AF-A0A1Y1LAI5-F1
#
_cell.length_a   1.000
_cell.length_b   1.000
_cell.length_c   1.000
_cell.angle_alpha   90.00
_cell.angle_beta   90.00
_cell.angle_gamma   90.00
#
_symmetry.space_group_name_H-M   'P 1'
#
loop_
_entity.id
_entity.type
_entity.pdbx_description
1 polymer ?
#
loop_
_entity_poly.entity_id
_entity_poly.type
_entity_poly.pdbx_seq_one_letter_code
_entity_poly.pdbx_strand_id
1 'polypeptide(L)'
;MDPMQGLSLGQFAEMFRKLQQNHSEEYYSFHLGELAPGLVGPLITSALASWSPMASPNLYIDIFMQWKDILEKPQQRGTLEGNSMGIQPYDSLLWHTWVPVLRTCVSVWNIRDCEPVINLLEIWKPLLPQWILDNILDQLIMPRISTEVNNWNPLTDTVPIHYWIHPWIPLLSKSV
;
A
#
# COMPACT_ATOMS: atom_id res chain seq x y z
N MET A 1 14.57 31.65 8.43
CA MET A 1 14.81 30.64 7.38
C MET A 1 13.50 29.91 7.16
N ASP A 2 13.00 29.91 5.93
CA ASP A 2 11.68 29.37 5.60
C ASP A 2 11.75 27.83 5.53
N PRO A 3 11.03 27.08 6.39
CA PRO A 3 11.06 25.62 6.40
C PRO A 3 10.43 24.99 5.14
N MET A 4 9.97 25.80 4.19
CA MET A 4 9.34 25.40 2.93
C MET A 4 10.32 25.21 1.75
N GLN A 5 11.64 25.15 1.97
CA GLN A 5 12.62 24.88 0.91
C GLN A 5 12.77 23.38 0.53
N GLY A 6 11.94 22.50 1.07
CA GLY A 6 11.86 21.11 0.62
C GLY A 6 11.05 21.00 -0.67
N LEU A 7 11.59 20.35 -1.70
CA LEU A 7 10.84 19.95 -2.89
C LEU A 7 9.54 19.24 -2.47
N SER A 8 8.39 19.78 -2.87
CA SER A 8 7.08 19.17 -2.62
C SER A 8 6.89 17.91 -3.48
N LEU A 9 6.02 17.00 -3.04
CA LEU A 9 5.73 15.76 -3.75
C LEU A 9 5.32 15.99 -5.22
N GLY A 10 4.55 17.05 -5.49
CA GLY A 10 4.15 17.43 -6.84
C GLY A 10 5.29 17.93 -7.72
N GLN A 11 6.31 18.59 -7.14
CA GLN A 11 7.49 19.02 -7.89
C GLN A 11 8.33 17.81 -8.34
N PHE A 12 8.50 16.81 -7.47
CA PHE A 12 9.15 15.56 -7.86
C PHE A 12 8.37 14.86 -8.98
N ALA A 13 7.05 14.74 -8.87
CA ALA A 13 6.24 14.13 -9.92
C ALA A 13 6.43 14.83 -11.28
N GLU A 14 6.45 16.17 -11.29
CA GLU A 14 6.70 16.95 -12.50
C GLU A 14 8.12 16.76 -13.06
N MET A 15 9.13 16.69 -12.19
CA MET A 15 10.51 16.39 -12.61
C MET A 15 10.63 15.02 -13.26
N PHE A 16 10.03 13.98 -12.66
CA PHE A 16 10.03 12.64 -13.22
C PHE A 16 9.31 12.60 -14.58
N ARG A 17 8.17 13.28 -14.72
CA ARG A 17 7.48 13.40 -16.02
C ARG A 17 8.32 14.10 -17.08
N LYS A 18 8.96 15.22 -16.73
CA LYS A 18 9.85 15.94 -17.65
C LYS A 18 11.03 15.09 -18.10
N LEU A 19 11.63 14.31 -17.19
CA LEU A 19 12.69 13.37 -17.53
C LEU A 19 12.18 12.29 -18.49
N GLN A 20 11.01 11.71 -18.23
CA GLN A 20 10.41 10.72 -19.12
C GLN A 20 10.03 11.27 -20.51
N GLN A 21 9.65 12.54 -20.61
CA GLN A 21 9.26 13.17 -21.87
C GLN A 21 10.46 13.66 -22.69
N ASN A 22 11.44 14.29 -22.04
CA ASN A 22 12.54 14.96 -22.71
C ASN A 22 13.80 14.10 -22.81
N HIS A 23 13.96 13.11 -21.93
CA HIS A 23 15.18 12.30 -21.75
C HIS A 23 14.81 10.84 -21.45
N SER A 24 13.92 10.25 -22.27
CA SER A 24 13.39 8.91 -22.01
C SER A 24 14.49 7.84 -22.01
N GLU A 25 15.45 7.94 -22.95
CA GLU A 25 16.53 6.95 -23.06
C GLU A 25 17.40 6.95 -21.82
N GLU A 26 17.80 8.12 -21.33
CA GLU A 26 18.60 8.28 -20.11
C GLU A 26 17.81 7.85 -18.88
N TYR A 27 16.52 8.19 -18.81
CA TYR A 27 15.65 7.79 -17.70
C TYR A 27 15.60 6.26 -17.54
N TYR A 28 15.50 5.51 -18.64
CA TYR A 28 15.51 4.05 -18.61
C TYR A 28 16.93 3.48 -18.45
N SER A 29 17.91 3.99 -19.18
CA SER A 29 19.30 3.49 -19.13
C SER A 29 19.93 3.66 -17.75
N PHE A 30 19.61 4.74 -17.03
CA PHE A 30 20.10 4.99 -15.67
C PHE A 30 19.13 4.56 -14.59
N HIS A 31 18.02 3.89 -14.93
CA HIS A 31 17.04 3.38 -13.96
C HIS A 31 16.55 4.45 -12.98
N LEU A 32 16.34 5.68 -13.45
CA LEU A 32 16.05 6.83 -12.56
C LEU A 32 14.76 6.65 -11.76
N GLY A 33 13.85 5.80 -12.22
CA GLY A 33 12.66 5.39 -11.47
C GLY A 33 12.95 4.75 -10.11
N GLU A 34 14.05 4.02 -10.00
CA GLU A 34 14.45 3.34 -8.76
C GLU A 34 14.87 4.32 -7.66
N LEU A 35 15.12 5.59 -8.00
CA LEU A 35 15.38 6.66 -7.02
C LEU A 35 14.10 7.16 -6.35
N ALA A 36 12.93 6.94 -6.95
CA ALA A 36 11.67 7.50 -6.45
C ALA A 36 11.36 7.08 -5.00
N PRO A 37 11.45 5.80 -4.58
CA PRO A 37 11.23 5.42 -3.18
C PRO A 37 12.11 6.17 -2.19
N GLY A 38 13.38 6.42 -2.53
CA GLY A 38 14.31 7.15 -1.68
C GLY A 38 14.04 8.66 -1.63
N LEU A 39 13.60 9.26 -2.74
CA LEU A 39 13.36 10.70 -2.84
C LEU A 39 12.00 11.11 -2.28
N VAL A 40 10.94 10.39 -2.64
CA VAL A 40 9.57 10.77 -2.31
C VAL A 40 8.96 9.95 -1.18
N GLY A 41 9.53 8.78 -0.86
CA GLY A 41 9.10 7.96 0.27
C GLY A 41 8.99 8.74 1.58
N PRO A 42 10.02 9.51 2.01
CA PRO A 42 9.94 10.31 3.23
C PRO A 42 8.82 11.36 3.22
N LEU A 43 8.56 11.98 2.07
CA LEU A 43 7.49 12.98 1.91
C LEU A 43 6.11 12.34 2.01
N ILE A 44 5.93 11.18 1.36
CA ILE A 44 4.68 10.41 1.45
C ILE A 44 4.48 9.91 2.89
N THR A 45 5.50 9.33 3.52
CA THR A 45 5.42 8.89 4.93
C THR A 45 5.01 10.02 5.86
N SER A 46 5.57 11.23 5.67
CA SER A 46 5.18 12.41 6.43
C SER A 46 3.70 12.79 6.19
N ALA A 47 3.23 12.76 4.95
CA ALA A 47 1.83 13.03 4.62
C ALA A 47 0.87 11.98 5.22
N LEU A 48 1.27 10.70 5.21
CA LEU A 48 0.47 9.61 5.75
C LEU A 48 0.44 9.58 7.29
N ALA A 49 1.36 10.27 7.98
CA ALA A 49 1.49 10.19 9.44
C ALA A 49 0.23 10.62 10.22
N SER A 50 -0.56 11.56 9.67
CA SER A 50 -1.82 12.02 10.26
C SER A 50 -3.05 11.34 9.66
N TRP A 51 -2.85 10.40 8.74
CA TRP A 51 -3.95 9.72 8.07
C TRP A 51 -4.61 8.70 8.99
N SER A 52 -5.95 8.66 8.95
CA SER A 52 -6.73 7.57 9.53
C SER A 52 -7.42 6.78 8.41
N PRO A 53 -6.80 5.68 7.92
CA PRO A 53 -7.30 4.92 6.77
C PRO A 53 -8.72 4.39 6.93
N MET A 54 -9.10 3.96 8.14
CA MET A 54 -10.44 3.42 8.40
C MET A 54 -11.53 4.51 8.37
N ALA A 55 -11.19 5.76 8.68
CA ALA A 55 -12.14 6.87 8.67
C ALA A 55 -12.21 7.55 7.29
N SER A 56 -11.08 7.67 6.60
CA SER A 56 -10.99 8.33 5.29
C SER A 56 -10.20 7.48 4.27
N PRO A 57 -10.74 6.33 3.84
CA PRO A 57 -10.02 5.37 3.01
C PRO A 57 -9.66 5.90 1.61
N ASN A 58 -10.39 6.89 1.10
CA ASN A 58 -10.13 7.49 -0.22
C ASN A 58 -9.01 8.55 -0.23
N LEU A 59 -8.49 8.94 0.93
CA LEU A 59 -7.44 9.96 0.98
C LEU A 59 -6.15 9.42 0.35
N TYR A 60 -5.41 10.29 -0.34
CA TYR A 60 -4.14 9.98 -1.01
C TYR A 60 -4.20 9.02 -2.21
N ILE A 61 -5.38 8.53 -2.60
CA ILE A 61 -5.57 7.71 -3.81
C ILE A 61 -4.99 8.41 -5.05
N ASP A 62 -5.26 9.70 -5.24
CA ASP A 62 -4.74 10.48 -6.37
C ASP A 62 -3.21 10.53 -6.41
N ILE A 63 -2.57 10.60 -5.24
CA ILE A 63 -1.12 10.62 -5.12
C ILE A 63 -0.55 9.26 -5.56
N PHE A 64 -1.09 8.16 -5.04
CA PHE A 64 -0.60 6.83 -5.39
C PHE A 64 -0.93 6.44 -6.83
N MET A 65 -2.07 6.88 -7.38
CA MET A 65 -2.37 6.74 -8.82
C MET A 65 -1.36 7.48 -9.69
N GLN A 66 -1.02 8.71 -9.32
CA GLN A 66 -0.01 9.49 -10.03
C GLN A 66 1.36 8.80 -10.02
N TRP A 67 1.81 8.30 -8.87
CA TRP A 67 3.10 7.61 -8.78
C TRP A 67 3.09 6.23 -9.44
N LYS A 68 1.93 5.55 -9.47
CA LYS A 68 1.73 4.32 -10.25
C LYS A 68 1.94 4.57 -11.75
N ASP A 69 1.27 5.58 -12.31
CA ASP A 69 1.42 5.98 -13.72
C ASP A 69 2.87 6.37 -14.09
N ILE A 70 3.56 7.06 -13.19
CA ILE A 70 4.96 7.44 -13.40
C ILE A 70 5.88 6.22 -13.38
N LEU A 71 5.70 5.27 -12.45
CA LEU A 71 6.70 4.23 -12.15
C LEU A 71 6.39 2.85 -12.74
N GLU A 72 5.14 2.50 -13.05
CA GLU A 72 4.71 1.16 -13.48
C GLU A 72 4.92 0.90 -14.99
N LYS A 73 5.82 1.65 -15.64
CA LYS A 73 6.11 1.46 -17.07
C LYS A 73 6.95 0.20 -17.30
N PRO A 74 6.61 -0.65 -18.30
CA PRO A 74 7.17 -1.99 -18.47
C PRO A 74 8.69 -2.04 -18.68
N GLN A 75 9.32 -0.93 -19.10
CA GLN A 75 10.77 -0.81 -19.25
C GLN A 75 11.52 -0.61 -17.91
N GLN A 76 10.82 -0.51 -16.78
CA GLN A 76 11.39 -0.28 -15.45
C GLN A 76 11.52 -1.55 -14.61
N ARG A 77 11.32 -2.75 -15.20
CA ARG A 77 11.48 -4.01 -14.44
C ARG A 77 12.90 -4.07 -13.88
N GLY A 78 13.02 -3.89 -12.57
CA GLY A 78 14.29 -3.67 -11.89
C GLY A 78 15.34 -4.70 -12.28
N THR A 79 16.44 -4.23 -12.86
CA THR A 79 17.62 -5.05 -13.18
C THR A 79 18.84 -4.66 -12.35
N LEU A 80 18.70 -3.69 -11.43
CA LEU A 80 19.79 -3.31 -10.53
C LEU A 80 20.23 -4.49 -9.65
N GLU A 81 21.55 -4.67 -9.53
CA GLU A 81 22.18 -5.65 -8.65
C GLU A 81 21.70 -5.43 -7.21
N GLY A 82 20.98 -6.41 -6.65
CA GLY A 82 20.35 -6.33 -5.33
C GLY A 82 18.83 -6.42 -5.35
N ASN A 83 18.18 -6.14 -6.48
CA ASN A 83 16.74 -6.35 -6.68
C ASN A 83 16.45 -7.76 -7.23
N SER A 84 16.98 -8.79 -6.57
CA SER A 84 16.83 -10.20 -7.00
C SER A 84 15.37 -10.68 -7.00
N MET A 85 14.49 -9.96 -6.33
CA MET A 85 13.04 -10.22 -6.27
C MET A 85 12.25 -9.50 -7.37
N GLY A 86 12.86 -8.64 -8.18
CA GLY A 86 12.17 -7.92 -9.26
C GLY A 86 11.10 -6.94 -8.75
N ILE A 87 11.26 -6.40 -7.54
CA ILE A 87 10.33 -5.46 -6.91
C ILE A 87 10.36 -4.16 -7.72
N GLN A 88 9.20 -3.71 -8.19
CA GLN A 88 9.12 -2.48 -8.97
C GLN A 88 9.29 -1.25 -8.07
N PRO A 89 9.74 -0.09 -8.59
CA PRO A 89 9.87 1.12 -7.80
C PRO A 89 8.56 1.53 -7.11
N TYR A 90 7.43 1.35 -7.79
CA TYR A 90 6.11 1.62 -7.21
C TYR A 90 5.78 0.67 -6.04
N ASP A 91 6.06 -0.61 -6.19
CA ASP A 91 5.87 -1.62 -5.15
C ASP A 91 6.70 -1.29 -3.91
N SER A 92 7.97 -0.90 -4.11
CA SER A 92 8.86 -0.45 -3.04
C SER A 92 8.29 0.78 -2.31
N LEU A 93 7.74 1.73 -3.06
CA LEU A 93 7.10 2.91 -2.50
C LEU A 93 5.90 2.53 -1.61
N LEU A 94 5.00 1.67 -2.10
CA LEU A 94 3.87 1.15 -1.32
C LEU A 94 4.33 0.40 -0.06
N TRP A 95 5.32 -0.48 -0.22
CA TRP A 95 5.84 -1.32 0.84
C TRP A 95 6.46 -0.52 2.00
N HIS A 96 7.17 0.57 1.68
CA HIS A 96 7.84 1.39 2.69
C HIS A 96 6.99 2.52 3.26
N THR A 97 5.88 2.89 2.61
CA THR A 97 5.05 4.03 3.04
C THR A 97 3.66 3.62 3.48
N TRP A 98 2.90 2.93 2.63
CA TRP A 98 1.50 2.61 2.87
C TRP A 98 1.30 1.36 3.75
N VAL A 99 2.06 0.29 3.50
CA VAL A 99 1.96 -0.97 4.26
C VAL A 99 2.22 -0.78 5.78
N PRO A 100 3.18 0.03 6.23
CA PRO A 100 3.37 0.31 7.66
C PRO A 100 2.15 0.97 8.31
N VAL A 101 1.47 1.86 7.58
CA VAL A 101 0.24 2.52 8.07
C VAL A 101 -0.86 1.48 8.21
N LEU A 102 -1.09 0.65 7.19
CA LEU A 102 -2.08 -0.43 7.27
C LEU A 102 -1.77 -1.39 8.42
N ARG A 103 -0.51 -1.82 8.59
CA ARG A 103 -0.07 -2.70 9.68
C ARG A 103 -0.43 -2.10 11.05
N THR A 104 -0.24 -0.79 11.21
CA THR A 104 -0.60 -0.07 12.43
C THR A 104 -2.11 -0.12 12.66
N CYS A 105 -2.92 0.15 11.63
CA CYS A 105 -4.37 0.06 11.72
C CYS A 105 -4.86 -1.35 12.07
N VAL A 106 -4.35 -2.37 11.39
CA VAL A 106 -4.75 -3.78 11.63
C VAL A 106 -4.39 -4.24 13.05
N SER A 107 -3.32 -3.71 13.64
CA SER A 107 -2.91 -4.10 15.00
C SER A 107 -3.90 -3.69 16.09
N VAL A 108 -4.59 -2.55 15.91
CA VAL A 108 -5.58 -2.02 16.87
C VAL A 108 -7.02 -2.28 16.47
N TRP A 109 -7.24 -2.83 15.28
CA TRP A 109 -8.56 -3.05 14.68
C TRP A 109 -9.39 -4.12 15.42
N ASN A 110 -10.67 -3.83 15.65
CA ASN A 110 -11.63 -4.82 16.14
C ASN A 110 -12.08 -5.76 15.01
N ILE A 111 -11.60 -7.00 15.03
CA ILE A 111 -11.92 -8.06 14.06
C ILE A 111 -13.43 -8.28 13.83
N ARG A 112 -14.27 -8.05 14.85
CA ARG A 112 -15.72 -8.24 14.76
C ARG A 112 -16.42 -7.13 13.97
N ASP A 113 -15.75 -5.99 13.80
CA ASP A 113 -16.18 -4.88 12.95
C ASP A 113 -15.35 -4.87 11.66
N CYS A 114 -15.72 -5.75 10.72
CA CYS A 114 -14.90 -6.02 9.53
C CYS A 114 -14.98 -4.95 8.45
N GLU A 115 -16.09 -4.19 8.42
CA GLU A 115 -16.44 -3.29 7.33
C GLU A 115 -15.35 -2.23 7.05
N PRO A 116 -14.74 -1.56 8.05
CA PRO A 116 -13.76 -0.51 7.78
C PRO A 116 -12.49 -1.01 7.05
N VAL A 117 -11.98 -2.19 7.43
CA VAL A 117 -10.78 -2.76 6.80
C VAL A 117 -11.10 -3.34 5.44
N ILE A 118 -12.24 -4.03 5.29
CA ILE A 118 -12.67 -4.56 3.99
C ILE A 118 -12.87 -3.41 2.99
N ASN A 119 -13.54 -2.34 3.41
CA ASN A 119 -13.76 -1.17 2.57
C ASN A 119 -12.43 -0.52 2.16
N LEU A 120 -11.49 -0.35 3.11
CA LEU A 120 -10.15 0.15 2.81
C LEU A 120 -9.43 -0.72 1.78
N LEU A 121 -9.44 -2.04 1.96
CA LEU A 121 -8.77 -2.96 1.05
C LEU A 121 -9.40 -2.95 -0.35
N GLU A 122 -10.73 -2.94 -0.47
CA GLU A 122 -11.40 -2.88 -1.78
C GLU A 122 -11.15 -1.56 -2.51
N ILE A 123 -11.11 -0.42 -1.79
CA ILE A 123 -10.76 0.88 -2.37
C ILE A 123 -9.32 0.89 -2.89
N TRP A 124 -8.38 0.32 -2.14
CA TRP A 124 -6.96 0.35 -2.49
C TRP A 124 -6.52 -0.76 -3.43
N LYS A 125 -7.32 -1.83 -3.58
CA LYS A 125 -7.02 -3.00 -4.41
C LYS A 125 -6.55 -2.69 -5.84
N PRO A 126 -7.10 -1.70 -6.59
CA PRO A 126 -6.59 -1.37 -7.93
C PRO A 126 -5.16 -0.79 -7.93
N LEU A 127 -4.72 -0.27 -6.79
CA LEU A 127 -3.38 0.29 -6.60
C LEU A 127 -2.39 -0.72 -6.06
N LEU A 128 -2.85 -1.82 -5.45
CA LEU A 128 -1.96 -2.79 -4.82
C LEU A 128 -1.45 -3.82 -5.84
N PRO A 129 -0.13 -4.02 -5.96
CA PRO A 129 0.44 -5.21 -6.58
C PRO A 129 -0.10 -6.47 -5.88
N GLN A 130 -0.35 -7.53 -6.65
CA GLN A 130 -0.96 -8.76 -6.13
C GLN A 130 -0.18 -9.33 -4.94
N TRP A 131 1.16 -9.35 -5.02
CA TRP A 131 2.01 -9.88 -3.94
C TRP A 131 1.88 -9.08 -2.63
N ILE A 132 1.65 -7.76 -2.71
CA ILE A 132 1.42 -6.93 -1.52
C ILE A 132 0.07 -7.27 -0.92
N LEU A 133 -0.97 -7.42 -1.75
CA LEU A 133 -2.30 -7.82 -1.29
C LEU A 133 -2.26 -9.20 -0.62
N ASP A 134 -1.59 -10.18 -1.23
CA ASP A 134 -1.42 -11.52 -0.66
C ASP A 134 -0.68 -11.46 0.67
N ASN A 135 0.42 -10.69 0.74
CA ASN A 135 1.16 -10.50 2.00
C ASN A 135 0.28 -9.92 3.11
N ILE A 136 -0.57 -8.94 2.79
CA ILE A 136 -1.50 -8.34 3.74
C ILE A 136 -2.51 -9.36 4.24
N LEU A 137 -3.16 -10.08 3.32
CA LEU A 137 -4.17 -11.07 3.67
C LEU A 137 -3.57 -12.18 4.53
N ASP A 138 -2.41 -12.71 4.14
CA ASP A 138 -1.79 -13.87 4.79
C ASP A 138 -1.08 -13.51 6.10
N GLN A 139 -0.36 -12.40 6.15
CA GLN A 139 0.53 -12.07 7.27
C GLN A 139 -0.09 -11.08 8.27
N LEU A 140 -1.11 -10.31 7.87
CA LEU A 140 -1.75 -9.33 8.75
C LEU A 140 -3.16 -9.75 9.15
N ILE A 141 -3.99 -10.10 8.17
CA ILE A 141 -5.42 -10.33 8.38
C ILE A 141 -5.68 -11.73 8.90
N MET A 142 -5.18 -12.77 8.22
CA MET A 142 -5.46 -14.17 8.56
C MET A 142 -5.03 -14.57 9.99
N PRO A 143 -3.88 -14.12 10.53
CA PRO A 143 -3.50 -14.42 11.91
C PRO A 143 -4.46 -13.81 12.93
N ARG A 144 -5.00 -12.61 12.66
CA ARG A 144 -5.99 -11.93 13.51
C ARG A 144 -7.31 -12.68 13.51
N ILE A 145 -7.80 -13.06 12.32
CA ILE A 145 -9.03 -13.85 12.17
C ILE A 145 -8.88 -15.18 12.90
N SER A 146 -7.79 -15.90 12.65
CA SER A 146 -7.53 -17.21 13.27
C SER A 146 -7.50 -17.11 14.80
N THR A 147 -6.88 -16.06 15.33
CA THR A 147 -6.84 -15.82 16.78
C THR A 147 -8.23 -15.57 17.36
N GLU A 148 -9.04 -14.72 16.72
CA GLU A 148 -10.41 -14.48 17.19
C GLU A 148 -11.30 -15.72 17.09
N VAL A 149 -11.16 -16.49 16.01
CA VAL A 149 -11.89 -17.76 15.83
C VAL A 149 -11.57 -18.73 16.97
N ASN A 150 -10.31 -18.84 17.35
CA ASN A 150 -9.88 -19.70 18.46
C ASN A 150 -10.38 -19.21 19.83
N ASN A 151 -10.57 -17.90 19.99
CA ASN A 151 -11.06 -17.29 21.23
C ASN A 151 -12.60 -17.26 21.32
N TRP A 152 -13.29 -17.33 20.18
CA TRP A 152 -14.74 -17.27 20.14
C TRP A 152 -15.36 -18.51 20.79
N ASN A 153 -16.33 -18.28 21.68
CA ASN A 153 -17.02 -19.34 22.39
C ASN A 153 -18.54 -19.25 22.15
N PRO A 154 -19.15 -20.28 21.52
CA PRO A 154 -20.58 -20.29 21.19
C PRO A 154 -21.52 -20.16 22.38
N LEU A 155 -21.03 -20.44 23.60
CA LEU A 155 -21.84 -20.42 24.81
C LEU A 155 -21.83 -19.06 25.51
N THR A 156 -20.84 -18.22 25.25
CA THR A 156 -20.64 -16.95 25.97
C THR A 156 -20.68 -15.74 25.05
N ASP A 157 -20.30 -15.89 23.78
CA ASP A 157 -20.31 -14.80 22.81
C ASP A 157 -21.71 -14.57 22.25
N THR A 158 -22.12 -13.30 22.22
CA THR A 158 -23.44 -12.88 21.73
C THR A 158 -23.51 -12.74 20.21
N VAL A 159 -22.36 -12.58 19.55
CA VAL A 159 -22.28 -12.42 18.10
C VAL A 159 -21.91 -13.77 17.47
N PRO A 160 -22.77 -14.36 16.61
CA PRO A 160 -22.44 -15.60 15.93
C PRO A 160 -21.21 -15.45 15.04
N ILE A 161 -20.35 -16.47 15.03
CA ILE A 161 -19.04 -16.43 14.37
C ILE A 161 -19.12 -16.05 12.88
N HIS A 162 -20.15 -16.51 12.17
CA HIS A 162 -20.31 -16.29 10.74
C HIS A 162 -20.52 -14.82 10.36
N TYR A 163 -21.04 -13.98 11.27
CA TYR A 163 -21.31 -12.56 10.99
C TYR A 163 -20.04 -11.79 10.62
N TRP A 164 -18.92 -12.11 11.28
CA TRP A 164 -17.65 -11.43 11.07
C TRP A 164 -16.62 -12.28 10.30
N ILE A 165 -16.91 -13.55 10.01
CA ILE A 165 -16.08 -14.37 9.10
C ILE A 165 -16.53 -14.21 7.64
N HIS A 166 -17.84 -14.31 7.36
CA HIS A 166 -18.36 -14.33 5.99
C HIS A 166 -17.91 -13.13 5.13
N PRO A 167 -17.83 -11.89 5.67
CA PRO A 167 -17.35 -10.74 4.91
C PRO A 167 -15.93 -10.90 4.34
N TRP A 168 -15.08 -11.74 4.93
CA TRP A 168 -13.71 -11.96 4.47
C TRP A 168 -13.60 -12.96 3.32
N ILE A 169 -14.60 -13.82 3.14
CA ILE A 169 -14.57 -14.91 2.16
C ILE A 169 -14.24 -14.39 0.74
N PRO A 170 -14.85 -13.31 0.22
CA PRO A 170 -14.55 -12.82 -1.13
C PRO A 170 -13.12 -12.32 -1.34
N LEU A 171 -12.45 -11.89 -0.27
CA LEU A 171 -11.04 -11.45 -0.27
C LEU A 171 -10.09 -12.64 -0.14
N LEU A 172 -10.41 -13.60 0.75
CA LEU A 172 -9.56 -14.75 1.04
C LEU A 172 -9.70 -15.90 0.03
N SER A 173 -10.83 -16.00 -0.69
CA SER A 173 -11.04 -17.07 -1.67
C SER A 173 -10.29 -16.87 -2.99
N LYS A 174 -9.65 -15.70 -3.18
CA LYS A 174 -8.95 -15.34 -4.42
C LYS A 174 -7.44 -15.59 -4.36
N SER A 175 -6.91 -15.93 -3.20
CA SER A 175 -5.49 -16.19 -2.94
C SER A 175 -5.14 -17.69 -2.90
N VAL A 176 -5.99 -18.56 -3.46
CA VAL A 176 -5.76 -20.01 -3.59
C VAL A 176 -5.72 -20.44 -5.05
#